data_AF-A0A0K3BCI2-F1
#
_entry.id   AF-A0A0K3BCI2-F1
#
_cell.length_a   1.000
_cell.length_b   1.000
_cell.length_c   1.000
_cell.angle_alpha   90.00
_cell.angle_beta   90.00
_cell.angle_gamma   90.00
#
_symmetry.space_group_name_H-M   'P 1'
#
loop_
_entity.id
_entity.type
_entity.pdbx_description
1 polymer ?
#
loop_
_entity_poly.entity_id
_entity_poly.type
_entity_poly.pdbx_seq_one_letter_code
_entity_poly.pdbx_strand_id
1 'polypeptide(L)'
;MTVIGTNPRAKAIAAALAVPATESLTGQADLVVLCVEDYSRIPRLPGEADIVNLTSGTSEQAAEAANLFPGRYLDGALMAHPEHVGRTDTVLVYSGAPEVFARNEKHLTRLGSATYLGPDAGTASLYDAAMLNFAWATLTGYLQTAALLTGAGVEARTFTPMLNQWLKTTVADVIDDYAGQVDEGRYPGDEEWLELDEPLMRHLIAVTEQRGLDAALPRVVQSLTAQGIAAGRGSESFASLVEVIRGGGLQRPATP
;
A
#
# COMPACT_ATOMS: atom_id res chain seq x y z
N MET A 1 -22.68 -2.44 18.43
CA MET A 1 -21.39 -2.24 17.75
C MET A 1 -20.43 -1.54 18.70
N THR A 2 -19.17 -1.96 18.75
CA THR A 2 -18.12 -1.39 19.61
C THR A 2 -16.79 -1.36 18.86
N VAL A 3 -15.96 -0.33 19.10
CA VAL A 3 -14.57 -0.30 18.63
C VAL A 3 -13.64 -0.67 19.78
N ILE A 4 -12.71 -1.61 19.57
CA ILE A 4 -11.68 -1.97 20.55
C ILE A 4 -10.33 -1.44 20.07
N GLY A 5 -9.73 -0.57 20.86
CA GLY A 5 -8.45 0.07 20.58
C GLY A 5 -8.35 1.48 21.17
N THR A 6 -7.15 1.90 21.56
CA THR A 6 -6.90 3.19 22.22
C THR A 6 -6.03 4.15 21.39
N ASN A 7 -5.47 3.67 20.28
CA ASN A 7 -4.63 4.46 19.39
C ASN A 7 -5.44 5.52 18.61
N PRO A 8 -4.78 6.52 17.99
CA PRO A 8 -5.48 7.58 17.24
C PRO A 8 -6.37 7.06 16.11
N ARG A 9 -5.99 5.95 15.46
CA ARG A 9 -6.76 5.33 14.39
C ARG A 9 -8.07 4.73 14.92
N ALA A 10 -8.02 4.02 16.04
CA ALA A 10 -9.20 3.49 16.73
C ALA A 10 -10.19 4.60 17.14
N LYS A 11 -9.66 5.74 17.64
CA LYS A 11 -10.49 6.90 17.99
C LYS A 11 -11.18 7.51 16.76
N ALA A 12 -10.48 7.60 15.64
CA ALA A 12 -11.04 8.12 14.39
C ALA A 12 -12.12 7.18 13.81
N ILE A 13 -11.87 5.86 13.84
CA ILE A 13 -12.86 4.83 13.46
C ILE A 13 -14.12 4.94 14.33
N ALA A 14 -13.96 5.03 15.65
CA ALA A 14 -15.05 5.16 16.60
C ALA A 14 -15.88 6.44 16.37
N ALA A 15 -15.22 7.57 16.11
CA ALA A 15 -15.88 8.82 15.76
C ALA A 15 -16.69 8.70 14.47
N ALA A 16 -16.11 8.14 13.40
CA ALA A 16 -16.79 7.94 12.12
C ALA A 16 -18.00 7.00 12.23
N LEU A 17 -17.92 5.98 13.09
CA LEU A 17 -18.99 5.03 13.38
C LEU A 17 -20.01 5.53 14.43
N ALA A 18 -19.74 6.65 15.08
CA ALA A 18 -20.53 7.20 16.19
C ALA A 18 -20.75 6.18 17.34
N VAL A 19 -19.67 5.50 17.75
CA VAL A 19 -19.65 4.52 18.84
C VAL A 19 -18.45 4.78 19.75
N PRO A 20 -18.42 4.26 20.99
CA PRO A 20 -17.24 4.38 21.84
C PRO A 20 -16.07 3.51 21.33
N ALA A 21 -14.85 4.01 21.54
CA ALA A 21 -13.63 3.21 21.54
C ALA A 21 -13.35 2.74 22.97
N THR A 22 -13.13 1.44 23.18
CA THR A 22 -12.88 0.83 24.49
C THR A 22 -11.64 -0.06 24.45
N GLU A 23 -11.13 -0.46 25.61
CA GLU A 23 -10.02 -1.42 25.71
C GLU A 23 -10.49 -2.88 25.62
N SER A 24 -11.76 -3.13 25.93
CA SER A 24 -12.37 -4.46 25.93
C SER A 24 -13.86 -4.38 25.60
N LEU A 25 -14.43 -5.53 25.25
CA LEU A 25 -15.86 -5.64 25.03
C LEU A 25 -16.62 -5.74 26.37
N THR A 26 -17.53 -4.80 26.60
CA THR A 26 -18.43 -4.81 27.77
C THR A 26 -19.87 -5.11 27.30
N GLY A 27 -20.32 -6.35 27.49
CA GLY A 27 -21.68 -6.79 27.11
C GLY A 27 -21.76 -7.45 25.72
N GLN A 28 -22.95 -7.44 25.12
CA GLN A 28 -23.21 -8.03 23.81
C GLN A 28 -23.02 -6.99 22.69
N ALA A 29 -22.48 -7.43 21.55
CA ALA A 29 -22.39 -6.62 20.35
C ALA A 29 -22.58 -7.52 19.11
N ASP A 30 -23.30 -7.03 18.11
CA ASP A 30 -23.45 -7.73 16.83
C ASP A 30 -22.22 -7.54 15.91
N LEU A 31 -21.47 -6.44 16.11
CA LEU A 31 -20.25 -6.09 15.38
C LEU A 31 -19.20 -5.52 16.35
N VAL A 32 -17.98 -6.05 16.28
CA VAL A 32 -16.79 -5.52 16.95
C VAL A 32 -15.76 -5.11 15.90
N VAL A 33 -15.33 -3.86 15.96
CA VAL A 33 -14.25 -3.35 15.11
C VAL A 33 -12.96 -3.28 15.93
N LEU A 34 -11.93 -4.01 15.51
CA LEU A 34 -10.63 -4.03 16.17
C LEU A 34 -9.69 -3.03 15.50
N CYS A 35 -8.99 -2.24 16.29
CA CYS A 35 -7.87 -1.42 15.84
C CYS A 35 -6.88 -1.29 17.01
N VAL A 36 -6.25 -2.42 17.33
CA VAL A 36 -5.24 -2.56 18.38
C VAL A 36 -3.83 -2.36 17.84
N GLU A 37 -2.83 -2.37 18.72
CA GLU A 37 -1.42 -2.11 18.39
C GLU A 37 -0.79 -3.16 17.48
N ASP A 38 -1.17 -4.43 17.65
CA ASP A 38 -0.61 -5.57 16.93
C ASP A 38 -1.60 -6.75 16.98
N TYR A 39 -1.51 -7.64 16.01
CA TYR A 39 -2.36 -8.85 15.93
C TYR A 39 -2.28 -9.74 17.18
N SER A 40 -1.12 -9.81 17.83
CA SER A 40 -0.96 -10.55 19.09
C SER A 40 -1.80 -10.01 20.25
N ARG A 41 -2.31 -8.78 20.12
CA ARG A 41 -3.19 -8.13 21.10
C ARG A 41 -4.68 -8.29 20.79
N ILE A 42 -5.03 -9.02 19.73
CA ILE A 42 -6.44 -9.31 19.42
C ILE A 42 -7.04 -10.13 20.56
N PRO A 43 -8.07 -9.61 21.25
CA PRO A 43 -8.68 -10.32 22.36
C PRO A 43 -9.49 -11.51 21.85
N ARG A 44 -9.58 -12.58 22.63
CA ARG A 44 -10.60 -13.60 22.41
C ARG A 44 -11.96 -13.00 22.75
N LEU A 45 -12.86 -12.94 21.78
CA LEU A 45 -14.19 -12.39 21.94
C LEU A 45 -15.21 -13.52 21.99
N PRO A 46 -15.98 -13.67 23.09
CA PRO A 46 -17.03 -14.67 23.18
C PRO A 46 -18.25 -14.27 22.35
N GLY A 47 -19.06 -15.25 21.95
CA GLY A 47 -20.33 -15.04 21.25
C GLY A 47 -20.21 -15.03 19.72
N GLU A 48 -21.26 -14.55 19.07
CA GLU A 48 -21.49 -14.62 17.61
C GLU A 48 -21.27 -13.28 16.89
N ALA A 49 -20.56 -12.33 17.52
CA ALA A 49 -20.31 -11.03 16.93
C ALA A 49 -19.52 -11.14 15.62
N ASP A 50 -19.89 -10.35 14.63
CA ASP A 50 -19.04 -10.11 13.47
C ASP A 50 -17.79 -9.33 13.90
N ILE A 51 -16.63 -9.73 13.39
CA ILE A 51 -15.34 -9.12 13.72
C ILE A 51 -14.78 -8.46 12.47
N VAL A 52 -14.53 -7.15 12.54
CA VAL A 52 -13.82 -6.39 11.51
C VAL A 52 -12.50 -5.91 12.10
N ASN A 53 -11.38 -6.43 11.59
CA ASN A 53 -10.06 -6.07 12.08
C ASN A 53 -9.39 -5.03 11.16
N LEU A 54 -8.99 -3.89 11.73
CA LEU A 54 -8.30 -2.79 11.06
C LEU A 54 -6.91 -2.53 11.70
N THR A 55 -6.36 -3.54 12.36
CA THR A 55 -4.98 -3.55 12.85
C THR A 55 -4.04 -3.86 11.69
N SER A 56 -3.00 -3.04 11.53
CA SER A 56 -1.95 -3.30 10.52
C SER A 56 -1.09 -4.50 10.94
N GLY A 57 -0.69 -5.32 9.97
CA GLY A 57 0.12 -6.53 10.18
C GLY A 57 0.32 -7.30 8.88
N THR A 58 0.74 -8.55 8.97
CA THR A 58 1.01 -9.40 7.79
C THR A 58 -0.18 -10.27 7.39
N SER A 59 -0.16 -10.78 6.16
CA SER A 59 -1.16 -11.72 5.65
C SER A 59 -1.27 -12.99 6.51
N GLU A 60 -0.14 -13.49 7.01
CA GLU A 60 -0.11 -14.66 7.90
C GLU A 60 -0.81 -14.35 9.23
N GLN A 61 -0.54 -13.18 9.82
CA GLN A 61 -1.20 -12.76 11.06
C GLN A 61 -2.72 -12.62 10.86
N ALA A 62 -3.16 -12.08 9.72
CA ALA A 62 -4.58 -11.99 9.36
C ALA A 62 -5.23 -13.36 9.17
N ALA A 63 -4.56 -14.30 8.49
CA ALA A 63 -5.03 -15.67 8.35
C ALA A 63 -5.12 -16.40 9.71
N GLU A 64 -4.14 -16.21 10.59
CA GLU A 64 -4.15 -16.76 11.95
C GLU A 64 -5.29 -16.19 12.79
N ALA A 65 -5.53 -14.87 12.71
CA ALA A 65 -6.63 -14.22 13.41
C ALA A 65 -8.01 -14.70 12.94
N ALA A 66 -8.16 -15.00 11.63
CA ALA A 66 -9.38 -15.59 11.09
C ALA A 66 -9.76 -16.92 11.78
N ASN A 67 -8.77 -17.73 12.19
CA ASN A 67 -9.01 -18.99 12.88
C ASN A 67 -9.61 -18.80 14.29
N LEU A 68 -9.45 -17.61 14.89
CA LEU A 68 -10.05 -17.29 16.19
C LEU A 68 -11.55 -17.03 16.08
N PHE A 69 -12.05 -16.64 14.88
CA PHE A 69 -13.45 -16.29 14.64
C PHE A 69 -13.98 -16.91 13.33
N PRO A 70 -14.09 -18.25 13.25
CA PRO A 70 -14.47 -18.95 12.03
C PRO A 70 -15.81 -18.47 11.46
N GLY A 71 -15.83 -18.07 10.19
CA GLY A 71 -17.02 -17.59 9.49
C GLY A 71 -17.52 -16.20 9.91
N ARG A 72 -16.82 -15.53 10.84
CA ARG A 72 -17.23 -14.21 11.39
C ARG A 72 -16.12 -13.16 11.34
N TYR A 73 -15.00 -13.45 10.67
CA TYR A 73 -13.86 -12.56 10.58
C TYR A 73 -13.74 -11.89 9.23
N LEU A 74 -13.57 -10.57 9.25
CA LEU A 74 -13.19 -9.75 8.11
C LEU A 74 -11.94 -8.97 8.49
N ASP A 75 -10.87 -9.15 7.75
CA ASP A 75 -9.69 -8.29 7.83
C ASP A 75 -9.86 -7.07 6.94
N GLY A 76 -9.18 -5.98 7.27
CA GLY A 76 -9.21 -4.77 6.47
C GLY A 76 -8.02 -3.86 6.68
N ALA A 77 -7.68 -3.15 5.62
CA ALA A 77 -6.61 -2.16 5.61
C ALA A 77 -7.18 -0.75 5.48
N LEU A 78 -6.94 0.07 6.50
CA LEU A 78 -7.18 1.51 6.43
C LEU A 78 -5.92 2.19 5.88
N MET A 79 -5.90 2.44 4.57
CA MET A 79 -4.78 3.03 3.85
C MET A 79 -4.79 4.56 3.95
N ALA A 80 -4.91 5.09 5.18
CA ALA A 80 -5.02 6.52 5.41
C ALA A 80 -4.53 6.95 6.80
N HIS A 81 -4.20 8.24 6.90
CA HIS A 81 -4.00 8.88 8.19
C HIS A 81 -5.33 9.04 8.95
N PRO A 82 -5.31 9.07 10.30
CA PRO A 82 -6.51 9.13 11.13
C PRO A 82 -7.47 10.27 10.78
N GLU A 83 -6.97 11.44 10.39
CA GLU A 83 -7.77 12.61 10.00
C GLU A 83 -8.58 12.42 8.71
N HIS A 84 -8.28 11.39 7.93
CA HIS A 84 -9.03 11.07 6.71
C HIS A 84 -10.16 10.06 6.96
N VAL A 85 -10.22 9.40 8.11
CA VAL A 85 -11.27 8.42 8.40
C VAL A 85 -12.64 9.07 8.31
N GLY A 86 -13.55 8.44 7.57
CA GLY A 86 -14.92 8.90 7.34
C GLY A 86 -15.12 9.78 6.12
N ARG A 87 -14.06 10.11 5.39
CA ARG A 87 -14.18 10.75 4.07
C ARG A 87 -14.45 9.71 2.99
N THR A 88 -15.26 10.06 2.00
CA THR A 88 -15.63 9.14 0.91
C THR A 88 -14.47 8.74 0.00
N ASP A 89 -13.40 9.55 -0.03
CA ASP A 89 -12.17 9.31 -0.80
C ASP A 89 -11.13 8.47 -0.04
N THR A 90 -11.39 8.11 1.21
CA THR A 90 -10.50 7.25 2.00
C THR A 90 -10.56 5.82 1.51
N VAL A 91 -9.40 5.26 1.16
CA VAL A 91 -9.30 3.90 0.63
C VAL A 91 -9.31 2.88 1.76
N LEU A 92 -10.32 2.00 1.77
CA LEU A 92 -10.33 0.80 2.61
C LEU A 92 -10.62 -0.43 1.76
N VAL A 93 -9.82 -1.45 2.01
CA VAL A 93 -10.00 -2.78 1.43
C VAL A 93 -10.26 -3.80 2.52
N TYR A 94 -11.02 -4.84 2.19
CA TYR A 94 -11.46 -5.86 3.12
C TYR A 94 -11.33 -7.25 2.50
N SER A 95 -11.03 -8.26 3.31
CA SER A 95 -10.99 -9.66 2.88
C SER A 95 -11.32 -10.61 4.02
N GLY A 96 -11.78 -11.82 3.70
CA GLY A 96 -12.29 -12.78 4.70
C GLY A 96 -13.76 -13.10 4.48
N ALA A 97 -14.51 -13.33 5.55
CA ALA A 97 -15.89 -13.83 5.47
C ALA A 97 -16.81 -12.90 4.63
N PRO A 98 -17.34 -13.35 3.47
CA PRO A 98 -18.13 -12.50 2.58
C PRO A 98 -19.45 -12.06 3.22
N GLU A 99 -20.05 -12.89 4.07
CA GLU A 99 -21.29 -12.56 4.75
C GLU A 99 -21.10 -11.45 5.79
N VAL A 100 -19.92 -11.37 6.42
CA VAL A 100 -19.58 -10.29 7.35
C VAL A 100 -19.46 -8.97 6.60
N PHE A 101 -18.78 -8.97 5.45
CA PHE A 101 -18.69 -7.78 4.59
C PHE A 101 -20.09 -7.30 4.17
N ALA A 102 -20.90 -8.20 3.60
CA ALA A 102 -22.24 -7.86 3.11
C ALA A 102 -23.18 -7.36 4.21
N ARG A 103 -23.17 -7.98 5.40
CA ARG A 103 -24.00 -7.52 6.54
C ARG A 103 -23.60 -6.13 7.04
N ASN A 104 -22.31 -5.81 7.00
CA ASN A 104 -21.76 -4.61 7.63
C ASN A 104 -21.39 -3.49 6.65
N GLU A 105 -21.63 -3.64 5.34
CA GLU A 105 -21.26 -2.68 4.29
C GLU A 105 -21.68 -1.23 4.60
N LYS A 106 -22.88 -1.02 5.15
CA LYS A 106 -23.36 0.32 5.56
C LYS A 106 -22.54 0.96 6.67
N HIS A 107 -21.90 0.16 7.52
CA HIS A 107 -20.98 0.65 8.54
C HIS A 107 -19.58 0.88 7.96
N LEU A 108 -19.10 -0.03 7.10
CA LEU A 108 -17.79 0.08 6.46
C LEU A 108 -17.69 1.32 5.57
N THR A 109 -18.75 1.64 4.82
CA THR A 109 -18.81 2.84 3.96
C THR A 109 -18.83 4.16 4.73
N ARG A 110 -19.05 4.13 6.06
CA ARG A 110 -18.87 5.31 6.94
C ARG A 110 -17.41 5.56 7.30
N LEU A 111 -16.51 4.61 7.05
CA LEU A 111 -15.07 4.75 7.30
C LEU A 111 -14.33 5.27 6.05
N GLY A 112 -14.87 4.97 4.87
CA GLY A 112 -14.38 5.42 3.56
C GLY A 112 -14.98 4.57 2.44
N SER A 113 -14.30 4.50 1.30
CA SER A 113 -14.59 3.48 0.29
C SER A 113 -14.44 2.08 0.89
N ALA A 114 -15.29 1.13 0.49
CA ALA A 114 -15.27 -0.23 1.03
C ALA A 114 -15.18 -1.24 -0.11
N THR A 115 -13.97 -1.72 -0.38
CA THR A 115 -13.71 -2.68 -1.46
C THR A 115 -13.46 -4.07 -0.88
N TYR A 116 -14.23 -5.06 -1.30
CA TYR A 116 -14.01 -6.46 -0.91
C TYR A 116 -13.10 -7.17 -1.91
N LEU A 117 -12.01 -7.75 -1.42
CA LEU A 117 -10.95 -8.39 -2.21
C LEU A 117 -11.07 -9.91 -2.30
N GLY A 118 -12.00 -10.53 -1.56
CA GLY A 118 -12.25 -11.96 -1.61
C GLY A 118 -12.16 -12.67 -0.26
N PRO A 119 -12.31 -14.01 -0.27
CA PRO A 119 -12.52 -14.82 0.94
C PRO A 119 -11.25 -15.08 1.76
N ASP A 120 -10.07 -14.90 1.19
CA ASP A 120 -8.81 -15.09 1.91
C ASP A 120 -8.52 -13.87 2.81
N ALA A 121 -8.63 -14.08 4.13
CA ALA A 121 -8.42 -13.04 5.15
C ALA A 121 -7.06 -12.35 5.04
N GLY A 122 -6.02 -13.02 4.51
CA GLY A 122 -4.70 -12.43 4.34
C GLY A 122 -4.58 -11.37 3.25
N THR A 123 -5.57 -11.25 2.36
CA THR A 123 -5.48 -10.44 1.14
C THR A 123 -5.44 -8.94 1.43
N ALA A 124 -6.29 -8.43 2.32
CA ALA A 124 -6.32 -7.01 2.67
C ALA A 124 -5.00 -6.53 3.28
N SER A 125 -4.42 -7.33 4.19
CA SER A 125 -3.10 -7.06 4.76
C SER A 125 -1.97 -7.12 3.72
N LEU A 126 -2.06 -7.99 2.70
CA LEU A 126 -1.11 -8.00 1.58
C LEU A 126 -1.18 -6.70 0.76
N TYR A 127 -2.40 -6.25 0.47
CA TYR A 127 -2.64 -4.99 -0.23
C TYR A 127 -2.09 -3.81 0.59
N ASP A 128 -2.27 -3.78 1.92
CA ASP A 128 -1.67 -2.75 2.80
C ASP A 128 -0.15 -2.71 2.66
N ALA A 129 0.51 -3.85 2.79
CA ALA A 129 1.96 -3.96 2.68
C ALA A 129 2.47 -3.52 1.29
N ALA A 130 1.81 -3.95 0.22
CA ALA A 130 2.18 -3.59 -1.15
C ALA A 130 2.02 -2.07 -1.40
N MET A 131 0.95 -1.46 -0.91
CA MET A 131 0.73 -0.02 -1.04
C MET A 131 1.70 0.80 -0.18
N LEU A 132 2.06 0.32 1.01
CA LEU A 132 3.07 0.96 1.85
C LEU A 132 4.46 0.97 1.20
N ASN A 133 4.83 -0.10 0.49
CA ASN A 133 6.06 -0.12 -0.31
C ASN A 133 6.09 1.04 -1.33
N PHE A 134 5.02 1.21 -2.10
CA PHE A 134 4.92 2.30 -3.07
C PHE A 134 4.91 3.67 -2.41
N ALA A 135 4.15 3.83 -1.31
CA ALA A 135 4.06 5.08 -0.58
C ALA A 135 5.42 5.53 -0.04
N TRP A 136 6.18 4.64 0.61
CA TRP A 136 7.47 4.98 1.20
C TRP A 136 8.55 5.22 0.14
N ALA A 137 8.54 4.47 -0.96
CA ALA A 137 9.42 4.73 -2.09
C ALA A 137 9.17 6.14 -2.68
N THR A 138 7.90 6.49 -2.89
CA THR A 138 7.49 7.80 -3.42
C THR A 138 7.86 8.95 -2.48
N LEU A 139 7.56 8.82 -1.18
CA LEU A 139 7.89 9.84 -0.18
C LEU A 139 9.41 10.04 -0.05
N THR A 140 10.19 8.96 -0.13
CA THR A 140 11.66 9.06 -0.11
C THR A 140 12.18 9.73 -1.38
N GLY A 141 11.62 9.42 -2.55
CA GLY A 141 11.93 10.12 -3.80
C GLY A 141 11.59 11.61 -3.76
N TYR A 142 10.48 11.99 -3.12
CA TYR A 142 10.14 13.39 -2.86
C TYR A 142 11.19 14.08 -1.99
N LEU A 143 11.62 13.45 -0.90
CA LEU A 143 12.63 14.03 0.01
C LEU A 143 13.98 14.19 -0.69
N GLN A 144 14.40 13.23 -1.52
CA GLN A 144 15.61 13.36 -2.34
C GLN A 144 15.51 14.54 -3.32
N THR A 145 14.37 14.68 -4.00
CA THR A 145 14.07 15.79 -4.91
C THR A 145 14.09 17.13 -4.15
N ALA A 146 13.51 17.16 -2.96
CA ALA A 146 13.51 18.34 -2.10
C ALA A 146 14.94 18.74 -1.70
N ALA A 147 15.79 17.80 -1.31
CA ALA A 147 17.18 18.08 -0.97
C ALA A 147 17.95 18.68 -2.16
N LEU A 148 17.77 18.14 -3.37
CA LEU A 148 18.40 18.66 -4.59
C LEU A 148 17.98 20.11 -4.89
N LEU A 149 16.69 20.42 -4.83
CA LEU A 149 16.14 21.72 -5.20
C LEU A 149 16.33 22.77 -4.11
N THR A 150 16.15 22.41 -2.85
CA THR A 150 16.40 23.31 -1.71
C THR A 150 17.88 23.64 -1.57
N GLY A 151 18.78 22.70 -1.87
CA GLY A 151 20.22 22.97 -1.98
C GLY A 151 20.59 23.96 -3.09
N ALA A 152 19.70 24.14 -4.09
CA ALA A 152 19.83 25.15 -5.15
C ALA A 152 19.04 26.45 -4.85
N GLY A 153 18.50 26.60 -3.64
CA GLY A 153 17.75 27.80 -3.22
C GLY A 153 16.27 27.82 -3.61
N VAL A 154 15.71 26.72 -4.11
CA VAL A 154 14.28 26.61 -4.41
C VAL A 154 13.53 26.07 -3.19
N GLU A 155 12.60 26.86 -2.63
CA GLU A 155 11.78 26.39 -1.51
C GLU A 155 10.93 25.18 -1.89
N ALA A 156 10.77 24.24 -0.94
CA ALA A 156 9.98 23.03 -1.18
C ALA A 156 8.55 23.35 -1.65
N ARG A 157 7.89 24.30 -0.98
CA ARG A 157 6.54 24.75 -1.31
C ARG A 157 6.40 25.32 -2.73
N THR A 158 7.49 25.79 -3.32
CA THR A 158 7.49 26.36 -4.68
C THR A 158 7.41 25.27 -5.75
N PHE A 159 8.17 24.16 -5.60
CA PHE A 159 8.19 23.11 -6.62
C PHE A 159 7.15 22.00 -6.39
N THR A 160 6.69 21.79 -5.15
CA THR A 160 5.73 20.71 -4.82
C THR A 160 4.47 20.71 -5.68
N PRO A 161 3.82 21.86 -5.99
CA PRO A 161 2.64 21.86 -6.86
C PRO A 161 2.91 21.32 -8.26
N MET A 162 4.05 21.70 -8.86
CA MET A 162 4.47 21.21 -10.18
C MET A 162 4.76 19.71 -10.13
N LEU A 163 5.46 19.24 -9.10
CA LEU A 163 5.74 17.81 -8.92
C LEU A 163 4.44 17.01 -8.76
N ASN A 164 3.49 17.49 -7.96
CA ASN A 164 2.19 16.83 -7.78
C ASN A 164 1.38 16.78 -9.08
N GLN A 165 1.46 17.82 -9.92
CA GLN A 165 0.84 17.81 -11.24
C GLN A 165 1.48 16.73 -12.13
N TRP A 166 2.81 16.70 -12.21
CA TRP A 166 3.55 15.70 -12.98
C TRP A 166 3.29 14.26 -12.50
N LEU A 167 3.20 14.03 -11.19
CA LEU A 167 2.82 12.72 -10.63
C LEU A 167 1.42 12.29 -11.08
N LYS A 168 0.46 13.22 -11.08
CA LYS A 168 -0.94 12.94 -11.45
C LYS A 168 -1.15 12.74 -12.95
N THR A 169 -0.34 13.37 -13.78
CA THR A 169 -0.55 13.33 -15.24
C THR A 169 0.40 12.38 -15.92
N THR A 170 1.68 12.37 -15.58
CA THR A 170 2.68 11.60 -16.32
C THR A 170 3.00 10.29 -15.63
N VAL A 171 3.28 10.34 -14.33
CA VAL A 171 3.67 9.11 -13.61
C VAL A 171 2.49 8.16 -13.45
N ALA A 172 1.27 8.68 -13.23
CA ALA A 172 0.05 7.87 -13.21
C ALA A 172 -0.19 7.14 -14.54
N ASP A 173 -0.09 7.84 -15.68
CA ASP A 173 -0.25 7.24 -17.02
C ASP A 173 0.79 6.13 -17.27
N VAL A 174 2.05 6.32 -16.83
CA VAL A 174 3.10 5.30 -16.92
C VAL A 174 2.78 4.08 -16.05
N ILE A 175 2.23 4.27 -14.86
CA ILE A 175 1.81 3.15 -13.99
C ILE A 175 0.69 2.35 -14.64
N ASP A 176 -0.28 3.02 -15.27
CA ASP A 176 -1.38 2.36 -15.97
C ASP A 176 -0.89 1.53 -17.17
N ASP A 177 0.07 2.05 -17.94
CA ASP A 177 0.71 1.30 -19.02
C ASP A 177 1.50 0.08 -18.51
N TYR A 178 2.29 0.26 -17.44
CA TYR A 178 3.04 -0.84 -16.83
C TYR A 178 2.15 -1.96 -16.32
N ALA A 179 0.95 -1.66 -15.81
CA ALA A 179 0.02 -2.69 -15.37
C ALA A 179 -0.32 -3.67 -16.51
N GLY A 180 -0.62 -3.16 -17.70
CA GLY A 180 -0.86 -3.98 -18.89
C GLY A 180 0.36 -4.83 -19.27
N GLN A 181 1.55 -4.23 -19.29
CA GLN A 181 2.79 -4.95 -19.62
C GLN A 181 3.08 -6.10 -18.62
N VAL A 182 2.89 -5.85 -17.32
CA VAL A 182 3.12 -6.83 -16.25
C VAL A 182 2.13 -7.99 -16.35
N ASP A 183 0.85 -7.70 -16.59
CA ASP A 183 -0.18 -8.73 -16.74
C ASP A 183 0.03 -9.56 -18.01
N GLU A 184 0.45 -8.95 -19.10
CA GLU A 184 0.72 -9.67 -20.34
C GLU A 184 2.06 -10.41 -20.31
N GLY A 185 2.98 -10.02 -19.42
CA GLY A 185 4.36 -10.52 -19.40
C GLY A 185 5.13 -10.15 -20.67
N ARG A 186 4.78 -9.03 -21.30
CA ARG A 186 5.40 -8.49 -22.51
C ARG A 186 5.81 -7.05 -22.26
N TYR A 187 7.07 -6.73 -22.56
CA TYR A 187 7.69 -5.45 -22.23
C TYR A 187 8.24 -4.77 -23.49
N PRO A 188 7.37 -4.18 -24.33
CA PRO A 188 7.84 -3.48 -25.53
C PRO A 188 8.75 -2.31 -25.13
N GLY A 189 9.90 -2.16 -25.80
CA GLY A 189 10.85 -1.05 -25.61
C GLY A 189 10.88 -0.12 -26.81
N ASP A 190 9.70 0.17 -27.39
CA ASP A 190 9.53 0.99 -28.59
C ASP A 190 9.57 2.50 -28.30
N GLU A 191 9.22 2.93 -27.09
CA GLU A 191 9.30 4.33 -26.65
C GLU A 191 10.51 4.59 -25.73
N GLU A 192 10.63 3.82 -24.65
CA GLU A 192 11.74 3.85 -23.67
C GLU A 192 12.20 2.42 -23.37
N TRP A 193 13.50 2.24 -23.12
CA TRP A 193 14.09 0.93 -22.78
C TRP A 193 15.27 1.07 -21.81
N LEU A 194 15.59 -0.02 -21.10
CA LEU A 194 16.58 0.01 -20.01
C LEU A 194 17.95 0.61 -20.41
N GLU A 195 18.48 0.22 -21.57
CA GLU A 195 19.78 0.75 -22.05
C GLU A 195 19.74 2.23 -22.43
N LEU A 196 18.56 2.76 -22.80
CA LEU A 196 18.37 4.19 -23.05
C LEU A 196 18.36 4.98 -21.74
N ASP A 197 17.71 4.44 -20.70
CA ASP A 197 17.48 5.14 -19.45
C ASP A 197 18.66 5.05 -18.47
N GLU A 198 19.44 3.98 -18.51
CA GLU A 198 20.56 3.76 -17.58
C GLU A 198 21.57 4.94 -17.55
N PRO A 199 21.97 5.54 -18.69
CA PRO A 199 22.75 6.78 -18.69
C PRO A 199 22.10 7.95 -17.94
N LEU A 200 20.78 8.11 -18.01
CA LEU A 200 20.06 9.18 -17.28
C LEU A 200 20.14 8.99 -15.77
N MET A 201 20.09 7.74 -15.30
CA MET A 201 20.28 7.41 -13.88
C MET A 201 21.68 7.74 -13.41
N ARG A 202 22.71 7.50 -14.24
CA ARG A 202 24.09 7.93 -13.94
C ARG A 202 24.22 9.45 -13.85
N HIS A 203 23.54 10.20 -14.73
CA HIS A 203 23.50 11.66 -14.62
C HIS A 203 22.87 12.12 -13.31
N LEU A 204 21.77 11.50 -12.88
CA LEU A 204 21.13 11.82 -11.59
C LEU A 204 22.06 11.53 -10.40
N ILE A 205 22.79 10.41 -10.42
CA ILE A 205 23.80 10.09 -9.40
C ILE A 205 24.88 11.19 -9.37
N ALA A 206 25.47 11.53 -10.52
CA ALA A 206 26.51 12.55 -10.61
C ALA A 206 26.04 13.93 -10.12
N VAL A 207 24.84 14.36 -10.52
CA VAL A 207 24.22 15.62 -10.10
C VAL A 207 23.99 15.67 -8.59
N THR A 208 23.62 14.54 -7.98
CA THR A 208 23.42 14.38 -6.55
C THR A 208 24.73 14.49 -5.78
N GLU A 209 25.75 13.74 -6.21
CA GLU A 209 27.07 13.73 -5.57
C GLU A 209 27.80 15.08 -5.69
N GLN A 210 27.70 15.75 -6.84
CA GLN A 210 28.25 17.10 -7.06
C GLN A 210 27.67 18.15 -6.11
N ARG A 211 26.47 17.91 -5.56
CA ARG A 211 25.83 18.76 -4.54
C ARG A 211 26.12 18.31 -3.12
N GLY A 212 26.99 17.32 -2.93
CA GLY A 212 27.34 16.76 -1.62
C GLY A 212 26.19 15.98 -0.95
N LEU A 213 25.21 15.53 -1.73
CA LEU A 213 24.07 14.74 -1.23
C LEU A 213 24.35 13.24 -1.35
N ASP A 214 23.69 12.45 -0.51
CA ASP A 214 23.74 10.98 -0.63
C ASP A 214 22.95 10.51 -1.86
N ALA A 215 23.62 9.72 -2.71
CA ALA A 215 23.05 9.12 -3.91
C ALA A 215 22.62 7.65 -3.71
N ALA A 216 22.43 7.17 -2.47
CA ALA A 216 21.99 5.80 -2.20
C ALA A 216 20.70 5.42 -2.94
N LEU A 217 19.67 6.26 -2.89
CA LEU A 217 18.40 6.01 -3.58
C LEU A 217 18.54 5.87 -5.11
N PRO A 218 19.11 6.85 -5.85
CA PRO A 218 19.27 6.70 -7.29
C PRO A 218 20.21 5.54 -7.68
N ARG A 219 21.17 5.16 -6.82
CA ARG A 219 22.00 3.96 -7.02
C ARG A 219 21.20 2.65 -6.91
N VAL A 220 20.18 2.57 -6.05
CA VAL A 220 19.31 1.39 -5.99
C VAL A 220 18.60 1.19 -7.34
N VAL A 221 18.04 2.27 -7.90
CA VAL A 221 17.34 2.22 -9.19
C VAL A 221 18.32 1.85 -10.32
N GLN A 222 19.47 2.52 -10.40
CA GLN A 222 20.49 2.23 -11.41
C GLN A 222 21.00 0.79 -11.32
N SER A 223 21.20 0.27 -10.11
CA SER A 223 21.65 -1.12 -9.89
C SER A 223 20.62 -2.13 -10.38
N LEU A 224 19.33 -1.89 -10.13
CA LEU A 224 18.27 -2.76 -10.63
C LEU A 224 18.17 -2.74 -12.16
N THR A 225 18.26 -1.55 -12.77
CA THR A 225 18.33 -1.38 -14.23
C THR A 225 19.52 -2.13 -14.84
N ALA A 226 20.71 -1.99 -14.24
CA ALA A 226 21.91 -2.69 -14.68
C ALA A 226 21.76 -4.22 -14.58
N GLN A 227 21.08 -4.74 -13.55
CA GLN A 227 20.75 -6.16 -13.42
C GLN A 227 19.79 -6.62 -14.53
N GLY A 228 18.78 -5.81 -14.87
CA GLY A 228 17.88 -6.09 -15.99
C GLY A 228 18.61 -6.16 -17.33
N ILE A 229 19.48 -5.19 -17.62
CA ILE A 229 20.32 -5.19 -18.81
C ILE A 229 21.22 -6.43 -18.86
N ALA A 230 21.88 -6.75 -17.74
CA ALA A 230 22.73 -7.94 -17.64
C ALA A 230 21.94 -9.26 -17.82
N ALA A 231 20.65 -9.26 -17.50
CA ALA A 231 19.74 -10.38 -17.72
C ALA A 231 19.20 -10.45 -19.17
N GLY A 232 19.69 -9.63 -20.10
CA GLY A 232 19.31 -9.63 -21.51
C GLY A 232 18.04 -8.83 -21.82
N ARG A 233 17.56 -8.02 -20.87
CA ARG A 233 16.35 -7.20 -21.02
C ARG A 233 16.64 -5.77 -21.48
N GLY A 234 17.84 -5.53 -22.01
CA GLY A 234 18.34 -4.18 -22.29
C GLY A 234 17.41 -3.35 -23.16
N SER A 235 16.80 -3.97 -24.18
CA SER A 235 15.85 -3.33 -25.11
C SER A 235 14.37 -3.46 -24.69
N GLU A 236 14.09 -3.86 -23.46
CA GLU A 236 12.73 -3.94 -22.92
C GLU A 236 12.40 -2.65 -22.14
N SER A 237 11.11 -2.35 -22.03
CA SER A 237 10.59 -1.29 -21.15
C SER A 237 11.07 -1.46 -19.71
N PHE A 238 11.12 -0.35 -18.97
CA PHE A 238 11.47 -0.34 -17.56
C PHE A 238 10.57 -1.24 -16.69
N ALA A 239 9.33 -1.51 -17.12
CA ALA A 239 8.43 -2.46 -16.46
C ALA A 239 9.01 -3.88 -16.35
N SER A 240 9.90 -4.27 -17.26
CA SER A 240 10.55 -5.60 -17.27
C SER A 240 11.36 -5.89 -15.99
N LEU A 241 11.73 -4.86 -15.23
CA LEU A 241 12.41 -5.01 -13.94
C LEU A 241 11.56 -5.75 -12.89
N VAL A 242 10.24 -5.88 -13.09
CA VAL A 242 9.41 -6.76 -12.26
C VAL A 242 9.92 -8.20 -12.25
N GLU A 243 10.46 -8.69 -13.38
CA GLU A 243 11.00 -10.04 -13.52
C GLU A 243 12.34 -10.20 -12.79
N VAL A 244 13.10 -9.12 -12.70
CA VAL A 244 14.33 -9.07 -11.88
C VAL A 244 13.97 -9.10 -10.40
N ILE A 245 12.98 -8.31 -9.98
CA ILE A 245 12.50 -8.25 -8.59
C ILE A 245 11.92 -9.58 -8.14
N ARG A 246 11.17 -10.26 -9.01
CA ARG A 246 10.60 -11.58 -8.73
C ARG A 246 11.67 -12.61 -8.39
N GLY A 247 12.88 -12.45 -8.95
CA GLY A 247 13.90 -13.49 -8.95
C GLY A 247 13.40 -14.74 -9.67
N GLY A 248 14.27 -15.62 -10.15
CA GLY A 248 13.86 -16.83 -10.89
C GLY A 248 13.00 -17.86 -10.13
N GLY A 249 12.40 -17.51 -8.98
CA GLY A 249 11.61 -18.39 -8.11
C GLY A 249 10.10 -18.08 -8.02
N LEU A 250 9.63 -16.88 -8.40
CA LEU A 250 8.19 -16.59 -8.43
C LEU A 250 7.60 -17.02 -9.78
N GLN A 251 7.12 -18.27 -9.85
CA GLN A 251 6.29 -18.71 -10.98
C GLN A 251 4.94 -17.99 -10.91
N ARG A 252 4.53 -17.35 -12.02
CA ARG A 252 3.18 -16.80 -12.16
C ARG A 252 2.16 -17.91 -11.88
N PRO A 253 1.07 -17.65 -11.13
CA PRO A 253 -0.06 -18.56 -11.10
C PRO A 253 -0.53 -18.75 -12.55
N ALA A 254 -0.76 -20.01 -12.95
CA ALA A 254 -1.31 -20.29 -14.26
C ALA A 254 -2.64 -19.54 -14.41
N THR A 255 -2.77 -18.76 -15.49
CA THR A 255 -4.03 -18.09 -15.84
C THR A 255 -5.12 -19.17 -16.00
N PRO A 256 -6.33 -18.99 -15.42
CA PRO A 256 -7.43 -19.92 -15.60
C PRO A 256 -7.90 -20.04 -17.06
#